data_AF-A0A5F9CGS2-F1
#
_entry.id   AF-A0A5F9CGS2-F1
#
_cell.length_a   1.000
_cell.length_b   1.000
_cell.length_c   1.000
_cell.angle_alpha   90.00
_cell.angle_beta   90.00
_cell.angle_gamma   90.00
#
_symmetry.space_group_name_H-M   'P 1'
#
loop_
_entity.id
_entity.type
_entity.pdbx_description
1 polymer ?
#
loop_
_entity_poly.entity_id
_entity_poly.type
_entity_poly.pdbx_seq_one_letter_code
_entity_poly.pdbx_strand_id
1 'polypeptide(L)'
;MEGALLALCNWSTLGVCAALKLPQIHAQLATRSARGISLPSLLLELAGFLVFLRYQCYYGSPLLTYLEYPILIAQDVILLLCVFHFNGNVRQAVPYVAVFVSSWFVLGLQKWIIDLSMRE
;
A
#
# COMPACT_ATOMS: atom_id res chain seq x y z
N MET A 1 -8.42 17.14 -26.15
CA MET A 1 -9.01 15.77 -26.06
C MET A 1 -8.23 14.88 -25.11
N GLU A 2 -6.89 14.96 -25.12
CA GLU A 2 -5.99 14.14 -24.29
C GLU A 2 -6.18 14.33 -22.76
N GLY A 3 -6.35 15.57 -22.29
CA GLY A 3 -6.53 15.83 -20.85
C GLY A 3 -7.80 15.20 -20.25
N ALA A 4 -8.89 15.15 -21.01
CA ALA A 4 -10.14 14.52 -20.57
C ALA A 4 -10.02 12.99 -20.51
N LEU A 5 -9.32 12.39 -21.49
CA LEU A 5 -9.04 10.96 -21.51
C LEU A 5 -8.16 10.56 -20.31
N LEU A 6 -7.08 11.30 -20.06
CA LEU A 6 -6.19 11.08 -18.92
C LEU A 6 -6.91 11.21 -17.58
N ALA A 7 -7.76 12.22 -17.43
CA ALA A 7 -8.58 12.38 -16.23
C ALA A 7 -9.52 11.17 -16.05
N LEU A 8 -10.21 10.74 -17.10
CA LEU A 8 -11.09 9.58 -17.06
C LEU A 8 -10.33 8.30 -16.65
N CYS A 9 -9.15 8.06 -17.21
CA CYS A 9 -8.31 6.91 -16.84
C CYS A 9 -7.87 6.95 -15.37
N ASN A 10 -7.41 8.10 -14.89
CA ASN A 10 -6.97 8.21 -13.49
C ASN A 10 -8.14 8.01 -12.52
N TRP A 11 -9.29 8.65 -12.78
CA TRP A 11 -10.47 8.52 -11.94
C TRP A 11 -11.06 7.11 -11.95
N SER A 12 -11.07 6.42 -13.10
CA SER A 12 -11.54 5.04 -13.18
C SER A 12 -10.60 4.08 -12.45
N THR A 13 -9.29 4.23 -12.61
CA THR A 13 -8.29 3.47 -11.84
C THR A 13 -8.48 3.68 -10.35
N LEU A 14 -8.61 4.93 -9.88
CA LEU A 14 -8.84 5.23 -8.47
C LEU A 14 -10.12 4.57 -7.94
N GLY A 15 -11.21 4.65 -8.71
CA GLY A 15 -12.49 4.04 -8.34
C GLY A 15 -12.39 2.52 -8.20
N VAL A 16 -11.75 1.85 -9.16
CA VAL A 16 -11.56 0.39 -9.13
C VAL A 16 -10.62 -0.01 -8.00
N CYS A 17 -9.48 0.66 -7.84
CA CYS A 17 -8.51 0.38 -6.78
C CYS A 17 -9.11 0.59 -5.37
N ALA A 18 -10.02 1.55 -5.20
CA ALA A 18 -10.71 1.77 -3.92
C ALA A 18 -11.64 0.63 -3.51
N ALA A 19 -12.15 -0.15 -4.46
CA ALA A 19 -13.04 -1.28 -4.19
C ALA A 19 -12.35 -2.65 -4.27
N LEU A 20 -11.12 -2.71 -4.81
CA LEU A 20 -10.45 -3.94 -5.25
C LEU A 20 -10.36 -5.01 -4.16
N LYS A 21 -10.03 -4.64 -2.92
CA LYS A 21 -9.80 -5.60 -1.82
C LYS A 21 -11.03 -5.84 -0.97
N LEU A 22 -12.13 -5.11 -1.19
CA LEU A 22 -13.38 -5.27 -0.43
C LEU A 22 -13.94 -6.70 -0.49
N PRO A 23 -13.95 -7.42 -1.64
CA PRO A 23 -14.42 -8.81 -1.67
C PRO A 23 -13.57 -9.74 -0.79
N GLN A 24 -12.25 -9.51 -0.78
CA GLN A 24 -11.31 -10.31 0.02
C GLN A 24 -11.50 -10.06 1.52
N ILE A 25 -11.66 -8.79 1.92
CA ILE A 25 -11.99 -8.41 3.30
C ILE A 25 -13.33 -9.03 3.72
N HIS A 26 -14.36 -8.93 2.87
CA HIS A 26 -15.67 -9.48 3.14
C HIS A 26 -15.63 -11.00 3.33
N ALA A 27 -14.93 -11.73 2.46
CA ALA A 27 -14.77 -13.19 2.58
C ALA A 27 -14.12 -13.59 3.92
N GLN A 28 -13.14 -12.82 4.36
CA GLN A 28 -12.44 -13.08 5.63
C GLN A 28 -13.34 -12.82 6.84
N LEU A 29 -14.15 -11.76 6.80
CA LEU A 29 -15.14 -11.44 7.84
C LEU A 29 -16.27 -12.48 7.89
N ALA A 30 -16.76 -12.93 6.72
CA ALA A 30 -17.83 -13.91 6.61
C ALA A 30 -17.41 -15.31 7.13
N THR A 31 -16.18 -15.73 6.83
CA THR A 31 -15.63 -17.02 7.29
C THR A 31 -15.04 -16.97 8.70
N ARG A 32 -14.86 -15.76 9.26
CA ARG A 32 -14.14 -15.50 10.52
C ARG A 32 -12.79 -16.24 10.59
N SER A 33 -12.09 -16.32 9.46
CA SER A 33 -10.85 -17.07 9.34
C SER A 33 -9.90 -16.39 8.37
N ALA A 34 -8.60 -16.48 8.65
CA ALA A 34 -7.55 -16.08 7.71
C ALA A 34 -7.21 -17.18 6.68
N ARG A 35 -7.96 -18.30 6.68
CA ARG A 35 -7.70 -19.45 5.81
C ARG A 35 -7.90 -19.04 4.34
N GLY A 36 -6.84 -19.22 3.53
CA GLY A 36 -6.83 -18.87 2.10
C GLY A 36 -6.05 -17.60 1.76
N ILE A 37 -5.55 -16.87 2.77
CA ILE A 37 -4.71 -15.68 2.56
C ILE A 37 -3.27 -15.99 2.93
N SER A 38 -2.36 -15.81 1.98
CA SER A 38 -0.93 -15.97 2.17
C SER A 38 -0.33 -14.71 2.80
N LEU A 39 0.13 -14.82 4.05
CA LEU A 39 0.79 -13.71 4.76
C LEU A 39 2.05 -13.22 4.02
N PRO A 40 2.97 -14.08 3.54
CA PRO A 40 4.13 -13.62 2.77
C PRO A 40 3.74 -12.86 1.49
N SER A 41 2.69 -13.30 0.80
CA SER A 41 2.20 -12.63 -0.41
C SER A 41 1.63 -11.25 -0.10
N LEU A 42 0.87 -11.11 0.98
CA LEU A 42 0.33 -9.83 1.43
C LEU A 42 1.44 -8.85 1.83
N LEU A 43 2.47 -9.34 2.53
CA LEU A 43 3.63 -8.52 2.89
C LEU A 43 4.45 -8.09 1.67
N LEU A 44 4.59 -8.96 0.67
CA LEU A 44 5.28 -8.65 -0.58
C LEU A 44 4.51 -7.60 -1.40
N GLU A 45 3.18 -7.73 -1.47
CA GLU A 45 2.31 -6.76 -2.14
C GLU A 45 2.42 -5.37 -1.51
N LEU A 46 2.27 -5.31 -0.18
CA LEU A 46 2.48 -4.10 0.60
C LEU A 46 3.85 -3.48 0.30
N ALA A 47 4.94 -4.26 0.37
CA ALA A 47 6.30 -3.78 0.12
C ALA A 47 6.44 -3.19 -1.30
N GLY A 48 5.86 -3.86 -2.30
CA GLY A 48 5.82 -3.37 -3.68
C GLY A 48 5.13 -2.02 -3.78
N PHE A 49 3.95 -1.85 -3.18
CA PHE A 49 3.22 -0.58 -3.19
C PHE A 49 3.97 0.53 -2.47
N LEU A 50 4.65 0.23 -1.35
CA LEU A 50 5.42 1.22 -0.61
C LEU A 50 6.60 1.74 -1.43
N VAL A 51 7.33 0.84 -2.10
CA VAL A 51 8.45 1.20 -2.99
C VAL A 51 7.94 2.03 -4.15
N PHE A 52 6.84 1.63 -4.80
CA PHE A 52 6.26 2.37 -5.92
C PHE A 52 5.76 3.76 -5.52
N LEU A 53 5.05 3.86 -4.41
CA LEU A 53 4.60 5.14 -3.86
C LEU A 53 5.79 6.07 -3.60
N ARG A 54 6.86 5.55 -2.99
CA ARG A 54 8.06 6.32 -2.73
C ARG A 54 8.72 6.79 -4.03
N TYR A 55 8.83 5.91 -5.01
CA TYR A 55 9.39 6.23 -6.32
C TYR A 55 8.63 7.40 -6.97
N GLN A 56 7.30 7.36 -6.96
CA GLN A 56 6.48 8.43 -7.52
C GLN A 56 6.61 9.75 -6.74
N CYS A 57 6.67 9.69 -5.41
CA CYS A 57 6.97 10.85 -4.58
C CYS A 57 8.38 11.39 -4.82
N TYR A 58 9.35 10.54 -5.16
CA TYR A 58 10.73 10.95 -5.44
C TYR A 58 10.79 11.82 -6.70
N TYR A 59 10.15 11.38 -7.79
CA TYR A 59 10.12 12.10 -9.06
C TYR A 59 9.15 13.28 -9.08
N GLY A 60 8.38 13.51 -8.01
CA GLY A 60 7.42 14.60 -7.95
C GLY A 60 6.29 14.44 -8.97
N SER A 61 5.93 13.19 -9.29
CA SER A 61 4.84 12.88 -10.22
C SER A 61 3.54 13.56 -9.77
N PRO A 62 2.60 13.88 -10.68
CA PRO A 62 1.31 14.45 -10.29
C PRO A 62 0.55 13.51 -9.35
N LEU A 63 -0.03 14.04 -8.26
CA LEU A 63 -0.63 13.24 -7.19
C LEU A 63 -1.66 12.22 -7.70
N LEU A 64 -2.48 12.60 -8.67
CA LEU A 64 -3.54 11.76 -9.23
C LEU A 64 -3.01 10.49 -9.94
N THR A 65 -1.73 10.43 -10.28
CA THR A 65 -1.09 9.29 -10.99
C THR A 65 -0.59 8.19 -10.08
N TYR A 66 -0.63 8.40 -8.76
CA TYR A 66 -0.19 7.40 -7.79
C TYR A 66 -1.06 7.38 -6.52
N LEU A 67 -2.19 8.09 -6.52
CA LEU A 67 -3.09 8.14 -5.36
C LEU A 67 -3.78 6.78 -5.11
N GLU A 68 -3.76 5.88 -6.09
CA GLU A 68 -4.21 4.49 -5.93
C GLU A 68 -3.34 3.69 -4.97
N TYR A 69 -2.02 3.95 -4.89
CA TYR A 69 -1.13 3.17 -4.02
C TYR A 69 -1.42 3.39 -2.53
N PRO A 70 -1.60 4.63 -2.01
CA PRO A 70 -2.06 4.86 -0.64
C PRO A 70 -3.39 4.16 -0.32
N ILE A 71 -4.32 4.14 -1.27
CA ILE A 71 -5.64 3.51 -1.12
C ILE A 71 -5.49 1.99 -1.02
N LEU A 72 -4.62 1.38 -1.84
CA LEU A 72 -4.32 -0.05 -1.81
C LEU A 72 -3.57 -0.44 -0.53
N ILE A 73 -2.56 0.34 -0.12
CA ILE A 73 -1.82 0.12 1.13
C ILE A 73 -2.77 0.13 2.34
N ALA A 74 -3.71 1.08 2.40
CA ALA A 74 -4.68 1.14 3.49
C ALA A 74 -5.56 -0.13 3.54
N GLN A 75 -6.03 -0.61 2.39
CA GLN A 75 -6.83 -1.83 2.30
C GLN A 75 -6.02 -3.08 2.69
N ASP A 76 -4.76 -3.17 2.27
CA ASP A 76 -3.88 -4.29 2.62
C ASP A 76 -3.52 -4.32 4.11
N VAL A 77 -3.33 -3.15 4.73
CA VAL A 77 -3.14 -3.06 6.19
C VAL A 77 -4.39 -3.53 6.93
N ILE A 78 -5.59 -3.19 6.47
CA ILE A 78 -6.85 -3.70 7.05
C ILE A 78 -6.89 -5.22 6.94
N LEU A 79 -6.57 -5.76 5.76
CA LEU A 79 -6.49 -7.20 5.51
C LEU A 79 -5.48 -7.90 6.44
N LEU A 80 -4.30 -7.31 6.60
CA LEU A 80 -3.24 -7.80 7.47
C LEU A 80 -3.71 -7.87 8.93
N LEU A 81 -4.38 -6.81 9.40
CA LEU A 81 -4.98 -6.77 10.74
C LEU A 81 -6.05 -7.83 10.91
N CYS A 82 -6.93 -8.03 9.93
CA CYS A 82 -7.91 -9.12 9.94
C CYS A 82 -7.22 -10.49 10.03
N VAL A 83 -6.11 -10.71 9.29
CA VAL A 83 -5.36 -11.98 9.30
C VAL A 83 -4.86 -12.28 10.72
N PHE A 84 -4.22 -11.31 11.36
CA PHE A 84 -3.71 -11.48 12.72
C PHE A 84 -4.83 -11.59 13.77
N HIS A 85 -5.94 -10.89 13.58
CA HIS A 85 -7.11 -10.99 14.45
C HIS A 85 -7.69 -12.41 14.43
N PHE A 86 -7.95 -12.99 13.26
CA PHE A 86 -8.53 -14.33 13.16
C PHE A 86 -7.55 -15.47 13.45
N ASN A 87 -6.24 -15.25 13.29
CA ASN A 87 -5.21 -16.20 13.76
C ASN A 87 -5.02 -16.18 15.29
N GLY A 88 -5.73 -15.31 16.03
CA GLY A 88 -5.64 -15.22 17.48
C GLY A 88 -4.33 -14.60 17.98
N ASN A 89 -3.54 -13.99 17.10
CA ASN A 89 -2.20 -13.50 17.42
C ASN A 89 -1.98 -12.05 16.95
N VAL A 90 -2.83 -11.14 17.42
CA VAL A 90 -2.75 -9.70 17.11
C VAL A 90 -1.41 -9.07 17.48
N ARG A 91 -0.69 -9.61 18.48
CA ARG A 91 0.65 -9.13 18.86
C ARG A 91 1.69 -9.37 17.76
N GLN A 92 1.52 -10.40 16.95
CA GLN A 92 2.40 -10.63 15.80
C GLN A 92 2.22 -9.59 14.70
N ALA A 93 1.10 -8.84 14.64
CA ALA A 93 0.92 -7.76 13.67
C ALA A 93 1.87 -6.59 13.90
N VAL A 94 2.18 -6.30 15.17
CA VAL A 94 2.98 -5.14 15.61
C VAL A 94 4.34 -5.05 14.90
N PRO A 95 5.18 -6.10 14.86
CA PRO A 95 6.47 -6.01 14.17
C PRO A 95 6.30 -5.73 12.67
N TYR A 96 5.30 -6.29 11.99
CA TYR A 96 5.10 -6.04 10.55
C TYR A 96 4.67 -4.59 10.30
N VAL A 97 3.74 -4.06 11.10
CA VAL A 97 3.34 -2.65 11.01
C VAL A 97 4.51 -1.73 11.33
N ALA A 98 5.30 -2.05 12.36
CA ALA A 98 6.49 -1.29 12.72
C ALA A 98 7.53 -1.26 11.60
N VAL A 99 7.81 -2.41 10.97
CA VAL A 99 8.69 -2.51 9.80
C VAL A 99 8.15 -1.69 8.63
N PHE A 100 6.83 -1.69 8.42
CA PHE A 100 6.20 -0.92 7.36
C PHE A 100 6.39 0.59 7.56
N VAL A 101 6.08 1.06 8.76
CA VAL A 101 6.23 2.46 9.16
C VAL A 101 7.70 2.87 9.12
N SER A 102 8.61 2.06 9.67
CA SER A 102 10.04 2.36 9.62
C SER A 102 10.57 2.40 8.19
N SER A 103 10.12 1.50 7.32
CA SER A 103 10.50 1.50 5.90
C SER A 103 10.10 2.79 5.21
N TRP A 104 8.92 3.33 5.51
CA TRP A 104 8.48 4.64 4.99
C TRP A 104 9.45 5.77 5.39
N PHE A 105 9.84 5.83 6.66
CA PHE A 105 10.78 6.85 7.16
C PHE A 105 12.21 6.66 6.62
N VAL A 106 12.69 5.42 6.54
CA VAL A 106 14.05 5.11 6.04
C VAL A 106 14.17 5.47 4.56
N LEU A 107 13.19 5.09 3.74
CA LEU A 107 13.13 5.51 2.34
C LEU A 107 12.98 7.04 2.21
N GLY A 108 12.31 7.66 3.19
CA GLY A 108 12.33 9.08 3.53
C GLY A 108 13.73 9.68 3.52
N LEU A 109 14.55 9.18 4.43
CA LEU A 109 15.90 9.62 4.73
C LEU A 109 16.86 9.45 3.53
N GLN A 110 16.74 8.34 2.79
CA GLN A 110 17.58 8.04 1.63
C GLN A 110 17.51 9.13 0.55
N LYS A 111 16.31 9.69 0.29
CA LYS A 111 16.17 10.81 -0.67
C LYS A 111 16.95 12.04 -0.22
N TRP A 112 16.84 12.40 1.06
CA TRP A 112 17.53 13.58 1.61
C TRP A 112 19.05 13.44 1.49
N ILE A 113 19.59 12.24 1.73
CA ILE A 113 21.02 11.93 1.58
C ILE A 113 21.46 12.05 0.12
N ILE A 114 20.71 11.47 -0.81
CA ILE A 114 21.02 11.52 -2.25
C ILE A 114 20.97 12.97 -2.77
N ASP A 115 19.95 13.73 -2.41
CA ASP A 115 19.81 15.16 -2.76
C ASP A 115 20.93 16.02 -2.14
N LEU A 116 21.49 15.62 -1.00
CA LEU A 116 22.66 16.24 -0.39
C LEU A 116 23.94 15.93 -1.17
N SER A 117 24.12 14.68 -1.61
CA SER A 117 25.30 14.27 -2.39
C SER A 117 25.32 14.81 -3.82
N MET A 118 24.17 15.10 -4.42
CA MET A 118 24.08 15.63 -5.79
C MET A 118 24.17 17.17 -5.86
N ARG A 119 24.35 17.86 -4.74
CA ARG A 119 24.46 19.34 -4.66
C ARG A 119 25.88 19.87 -4.79
N GLU A 120 26.82 19.06 -5.25
CA GLU A 120 28.21 19.49 -5.55
C GLU A 120 28.34 20.11 -6.94
#